data_AF-A0A095A104-F1
#
_entry.id   AF-A0A095A104-F1
#
_cell.length_a   1.000
_cell.length_b   1.000
_cell.length_c   1.000
_cell.angle_alpha   90.00
_cell.angle_beta   90.00
_cell.angle_gamma   90.00
#
_symmetry.space_group_name_H-M   'P 1'
#
loop_
_entity.id
_entity.type
_entity.pdbx_description
1 polymer ?
#
loop_
_entity_poly.entity_id
_entity_poly.type
_entity_poly.pdbx_seq_one_letter_code
_entity_poly.pdbx_strand_id
1 'polypeptide(L)'
;QFHCCGSESPKDYILTRQTIPDSCKNLETKIPYSDGCSCKVIAFFEKYIIAVLVAVFVFAILQLSCIVFAICVIRAIKSGD
;
A
#
# COMPACT_ATOMS: atom_id res chain seq x y z
N GLN A 1 8.65 4.27 -9.76
CA GLN A 1 8.02 4.60 -8.46
C GLN A 1 8.90 4.22 -7.27
N PHE A 2 9.60 3.07 -7.26
CA PHE A 2 10.55 2.73 -6.18
C PHE A 2 12.01 2.47 -6.63
N HIS A 3 12.28 2.53 -7.94
CA HIS A 3 13.62 2.36 -8.53
C HIS A 3 14.33 1.11 -8.00
N CYS A 4 13.65 -0.03 -8.11
CA CYS A 4 14.08 -1.33 -7.61
C CYS A 4 13.91 -2.41 -8.68
N CYS A 5 14.54 -3.56 -8.46
CA CYS A 5 14.47 -4.68 -9.38
C CYS A 5 14.60 -6.03 -8.67
N GLY A 6 13.67 -6.94 -8.96
CA GLY A 6 13.57 -8.23 -8.26
C GLY A 6 12.98 -8.11 -6.86
N SER A 7 12.84 -9.22 -6.15
CA SER A 7 12.45 -9.23 -4.74
C SER A 7 13.60 -8.68 -3.91
N GLU A 8 14.75 -9.34 -3.98
CA GLU A 8 15.97 -8.99 -3.26
C GLU A 8 16.99 -8.33 -4.19
N SER A 9 17.01 -8.73 -5.47
CA SER A 9 18.00 -8.25 -6.44
C SER A 9 17.57 -8.54 -7.89
N PRO A 10 18.12 -7.83 -8.90
CA PRO A 10 18.00 -8.21 -10.31
C PRO A 10 18.35 -9.67 -10.62
N LYS A 11 19.18 -10.29 -9.77
CA LYS A 11 19.60 -11.69 -9.90
C LYS A 11 18.44 -12.67 -9.78
N ASP A 12 17.33 -12.27 -9.17
CA ASP A 12 16.15 -13.13 -9.01
C ASP A 12 15.62 -13.57 -10.38
N TYR A 13 15.63 -12.69 -11.37
CA TYR A 13 15.26 -13.02 -12.74
C TYR A 13 16.23 -14.03 -13.38
N ILE A 14 17.53 -13.90 -13.11
CA ILE A 14 18.56 -14.82 -13.63
C ILE A 14 18.38 -16.22 -13.03
N LEU A 15 18.13 -16.31 -11.73
CA LEU A 15 17.88 -17.57 -11.02
C LEU A 15 16.64 -18.30 -11.55
N THR A 16 15.58 -17.55 -11.88
CA THR A 16 14.34 -18.10 -12.45
C THR A 16 14.40 -18.28 -13.97
N ARG A 17 15.55 -18.05 -14.62
CA ARG A 17 15.73 -18.08 -16.08
C ARG A 17 14.75 -17.15 -16.83
N GLN A 18 14.36 -16.06 -16.19
CA GLN A 18 13.53 -15.02 -16.78
C GLN A 18 14.41 -13.84 -17.22
N THR A 19 13.95 -13.12 -18.24
CA THR A 19 14.59 -11.88 -18.66
C THR A 19 14.20 -10.74 -17.73
N ILE A 20 15.15 -9.85 -17.44
CA ILE A 20 14.87 -8.67 -16.63
C ILE A 20 13.96 -7.73 -17.44
N PRO A 21 12.76 -7.38 -16.93
CA PRO A 21 11.82 -6.52 -17.64
C PRO A 21 12.37 -5.10 -17.79
N ASP A 22 11.91 -4.37 -18.81
CA ASP A 22 12.37 -2.99 -19.05
C ASP A 22 11.89 -2.01 -17.97
N SER A 23 10.81 -2.33 -17.26
CA SER A 23 10.36 -1.58 -16.08
C SER A 23 11.37 -1.59 -14.92
N CYS A 24 12.29 -2.56 -14.92
CA CYS A 24 13.37 -2.72 -13.94
C CYS A 24 14.61 -1.89 -14.27
N LYS A 25 14.66 -1.25 -15.44
CA LYS A 25 15.83 -0.54 -15.95
C LYS A 25 15.63 0.96 -15.85
N ASN A 26 16.73 1.67 -15.62
CA ASN A 26 16.72 3.11 -15.76
C ASN A 26 16.54 3.48 -17.25
N LEU A 27 15.66 4.45 -17.53
CA LEU A 27 15.36 4.86 -18.91
C LEU A 27 16.60 5.39 -19.64
N GLU A 28 17.51 6.07 -18.94
CA GLU A 28 18.69 6.72 -19.50
C GLU A 28 19.86 5.74 -19.67
N THR A 29 20.18 4.96 -18.62
CA THR A 29 21.35 4.09 -18.64
C THR A 29 21.07 2.69 -19.17
N LYS A 30 19.79 2.28 -19.25
CA LYS A 30 19.34 0.90 -19.54
C LYS A 30 19.88 -0.15 -18.57
N ILE A 31 20.48 0.27 -17.46
CA ILE A 31 21.02 -0.61 -16.40
C ILE A 31 19.88 -0.95 -15.43
N PRO A 32 19.75 -2.23 -14.99
CA PRO A 32 18.78 -2.61 -13.97
C PRO A 32 19.09 -1.99 -12.61
N TYR A 33 18.06 -1.62 -11.86
CA TYR A 33 18.24 -1.09 -10.49
C TYR A 33 18.87 -2.16 -9.59
N SER A 34 19.90 -1.81 -8.82
CA SER A 34 20.59 -2.79 -7.97
C SER A 34 19.78 -3.23 -6.74
N ASP A 35 18.87 -2.38 -6.28
CA ASP A 35 18.11 -2.59 -5.05
C ASP A 35 16.92 -3.53 -5.27
N GLY A 36 16.71 -4.48 -4.37
CA GLY A 36 15.50 -5.30 -4.32
C GLY A 36 14.24 -4.50 -3.94
N CYS A 37 13.10 -4.86 -4.51
CA CYS A 37 11.84 -4.18 -4.24
C CYS A 37 11.29 -4.47 -2.85
N SER A 38 11.56 -5.65 -2.27
CA SER A 38 11.08 -6.03 -0.94
C SER A 38 11.59 -5.06 0.13
N CYS A 39 12.90 -4.81 0.13
CA CYS A 39 13.51 -3.85 1.05
C CYS A 39 12.97 -2.42 0.88
N LYS A 40 12.76 -1.97 -0.36
CA LYS A 40 12.21 -0.62 -0.62
C LYS A 40 10.77 -0.48 -0.15
N VAL A 41 9.95 -1.50 -0.34
CA VAL A 41 8.55 -1.51 0.09
C VAL A 41 8.49 -1.52 1.62
N ILE A 42 9.29 -2.38 2.27
CA ILE A 42 9.37 -2.42 3.74
C ILE A 42 9.81 -1.06 4.29
N ALA A 43 10.87 -0.47 3.75
CA ALA A 43 11.34 0.86 4.18
C ALA A 43 10.30 1.97 3.97
N PHE A 44 9.49 1.87 2.90
CA PHE A 44 8.37 2.78 2.68
C PHE A 44 7.30 2.61 3.78
N PHE A 45 6.91 1.37 4.08
CA PHE A 45 5.96 1.11 5.16
C PHE A 45 6.49 1.56 6.52
N GLU A 46 7.74 1.25 6.89
CA GLU A 46 8.33 1.72 8.15
C GLU A 46 8.23 3.24 8.32
N LYS A 47 8.43 3.99 7.23
CA LYS A 47 8.34 5.45 7.26
C LYS A 47 6.90 5.97 7.40
N TYR A 48 5.92 5.30 6.79
CA TYR A 48 4.55 5.80 6.69
C TYR A 48 3.52 5.02 7.51
N ILE A 49 3.93 3.97 8.23
CA ILE A 49 3.01 3.11 8.97
C ILE A 49 2.21 3.89 10.02
N ILE A 50 2.83 4.89 10.65
CA ILE A 50 2.17 5.77 11.61
C ILE A 50 1.06 6.56 10.93
N ALA A 51 1.32 7.13 9.75
CA ALA A 51 0.31 7.88 9.00
C ALA A 51 -0.85 6.97 8.55
N VAL A 52 -0.55 5.74 8.12
CA VAL A 52 -1.56 4.74 7.77
C VAL A 52 -2.41 4.38 8.99
N LEU A 53 -1.80 4.13 10.15
CA LEU A 53 -2.52 3.83 11.39
C LEU A 53 -3.46 4.96 11.81
N VAL A 54 -3.00 6.21 11.74
CA VAL A 54 -3.83 7.38 12.03
C VAL A 54 -5.01 7.46 11.06
N ALA A 55 -4.78 7.28 9.76
CA ALA A 55 -5.84 7.30 8.76
C ALA A 55 -6.89 6.21 9.04
N VAL A 56 -6.46 4.97 9.30
CA VAL A 56 -7.34 3.85 9.65
C VAL A 56 -8.17 4.16 10.89
N PHE A 57 -7.56 4.75 11.92
CA PHE A 57 -8.27 5.12 13.15
C PHE A 57 -9.34 6.18 12.90
N VAL A 58 -9.05 7.20 12.08
CA VAL A 58 -10.03 8.21 11.67
C VAL A 58 -11.21 7.58 10.93
N PHE A 59 -10.94 6.68 9.97
CA PHE A 59 -12.00 5.96 9.26
C PHE A 59 -12.85 5.10 10.19
N ALA A 60 -12.24 4.45 11.19
CA ALA A 60 -12.97 3.67 12.18
C ALA A 60 -13.93 4.55 13.01
N ILE A 61 -13.49 5.74 13.46
CA ILE A 61 -14.34 6.69 14.18
C ILE A 61 -15.50 7.17 13.31
N LEU A 62 -15.21 7.53 12.06
CA LEU A 62 -16.24 7.95 11.10
C LEU A 62 -17.26 6.83 10.89
N GLN A 63 -16.81 5.59 10.70
CA GLN A 63 -17.67 4.44 10.52
C GLN A 63 -18.57 4.18 11.74
N LEU A 64 -18.02 4.26 12.95
CA LEU A 64 -18.79 4.18 14.19
C LEU A 64 -19.84 5.29 14.29
N SER A 65 -19.48 6.53 13.96
CA SER A 65 -20.41 7.65 13.98
C SER A 65 -21.58 7.43 13.01
N CYS A 66 -21.32 6.95 11.80
CA CYS A 66 -22.34 6.63 10.81
C CYS A 66 -23.30 5.55 11.31
N ILE A 67 -22.79 4.52 11.99
CA ILE A 67 -23.61 3.46 12.59
C ILE A 67 -24.53 4.02 13.67
N VAL A 68 -24.01 4.89 14.55
CA VAL A 68 -24.84 5.55 15.59
C VAL A 68 -25.95 6.38 14.95
N PHE A 69 -25.63 7.20 13.95
CA PHE A 69 -26.62 7.99 13.23
C PHE A 69 -27.68 7.13 12.56
N ALA A 70 -27.28 6.04 11.89
CA ALA A 70 -28.21 5.10 11.28
C ALA A 70 -29.18 4.51 12.33
N ILE A 71 -28.68 4.08 13.48
CA ILE A 71 -29.52 3.55 14.57
C ILE A 71 -30.48 4.63 15.10
N CYS A 72 -30.01 5.85 15.32
CA CYS A 72 -30.85 6.96 15.77
C CYS A 72 -31.97 7.27 14.78
N VAL A 73 -31.67 7.32 13.48
CA VAL A 73 -32.66 7.55 12.42
C VAL A 73 -33.68 6.42 12.36
N ILE A 74 -33.25 5.16 12.42
CA ILE A 74 -34.15 4.00 12.42
C ILE A 74 -35.10 4.06 13.62
N ARG A 75 -34.61 4.41 14.81
CA ARG A 75 -35.44 4.58 16.01
C ARG A 75 -36.43 5.73 15.86
N ALA A 76 -36.00 6.88 15.34
CA ALA A 76 -36.87 8.02 15.13
C ALA A 76 -38.00 7.71 14.14
N ILE A 77 -37.70 7.01 13.04
CA ILE A 77 -38.72 6.57 12.07
C ILE A 77 -39.72 5.62 12.77
N LYS A 78 -39.23 4.62 13.50
CA LYS A 78 -40.09 3.65 14.20
C LYS A 78 -40.99 4.28 15.27
N SER A 79 -40.59 5.40 15.88
CA SER A 79 -41.38 6.11 16.89
C SER A 79 -42.28 7.22 16.33
N GLY A 80 -42.16 7.52 15.03
CA GLY A 80 -42.98 8.50 14.32
C GLY A 80 -44.21 7.91 13.62
N ASP A 81 -44.33 6.57 13.58
CA ASP A 81 -45.57 5.81 13.35
C ASP A 81 -46.24 5.47 14.69
#